data_AF-A0A2N5AHX3-F1
#
_entry.id   AF-A0A2N5AHX3-F1
#
_cell.length_a   1.000
_cell.length_b   1.000
_cell.length_c   1.000
_cell.angle_alpha   90.00
_cell.angle_beta   90.00
_cell.angle_gamma   90.00
#
_symmetry.space_group_name_H-M   'P 1'
#
loop_
_entity.id
_entity.type
_entity.pdbx_description
1 polymer ?
#
loop_
_entity_poly.entity_id
_entity_poly.type
_entity_poly.pdbx_seq_one_letter_code
_entity_poly.pdbx_strand_id
1 'polypeptide(L)'
;IVTLDIPGKPWDTPQLARELERWKQDGRDVSLLVGGPEGLSPACKAAAEQSWSLSTLTLPHPLVRVLVAESLYRAWSITTNHPYHRE
;
A
#
# COMPACT_ATOMS: atom_id res chain seq x y z
N ILE A 1 3.80 -10.17 -3.40
CA ILE A 1 3.14 -9.88 -2.09
C ILE A 1 3.62 -8.52 -1.56
N VAL A 2 2.72 -7.65 -1.11
CA VAL A 2 3.04 -6.37 -0.45
C VAL A 2 2.42 -6.33 0.94
N THR A 3 3.22 -6.12 1.99
CA THR A 3 2.72 -6.06 3.37
C THR A 3 2.48 -4.62 3.81
N LEU A 4 1.43 -4.40 4.60
CA LEU A 4 1.22 -3.17 5.35
C LEU A 4 1.82 -3.35 6.74
N ASP A 5 2.93 -2.66 7.00
CA ASP A 5 3.67 -2.76 8.26
C ASP A 5 4.34 -1.42 8.60
N ILE A 6 4.37 -1.07 9.89
CA ILE A 6 4.94 0.21 10.37
C ILE A 6 6.40 0.45 9.90
N PRO A 7 7.32 -0.55 9.92
CA PRO A 7 8.69 -0.38 9.41
C PRO A 7 8.79 -0.43 7.87
N GLY A 8 7.67 -0.53 7.15
CA GLY A 8 7.65 -0.47 5.69
C GLY A 8 8.11 0.90 5.14
N LYS A 9 8.23 1.00 3.82
CA LYS A 9 8.61 2.26 3.17
C LYS A 9 7.49 3.30 3.36
N PRO A 10 7.79 4.53 3.83
CA PRO A 10 6.80 5.58 3.98
C PRO A 10 6.57 6.29 2.64
N TRP A 11 5.81 5.65 1.75
CA TRP A 11 5.56 6.23 0.43
C TRP A 11 4.64 7.45 0.51
N ASP A 12 5.04 8.52 -0.18
CA ASP A 12 4.11 9.57 -0.57
C ASP A 12 3.20 9.12 -1.74
N THR A 13 2.20 9.94 -2.07
CA THR A 13 1.24 9.58 -3.14
C THR A 13 1.91 9.44 -4.52
N PRO A 14 2.80 10.34 -4.97
CA PRO A 14 3.54 10.15 -6.23
C PRO A 14 4.42 8.89 -6.26
N GLN A 15 5.03 8.51 -5.15
CA GLN A 15 5.76 7.25 -5.02
C GLN A 15 4.81 6.07 -5.16
N LEU A 16 3.67 6.05 -4.45
CA LEU A 16 2.68 4.99 -4.58
C LEU A 16 2.15 4.84 -6.02
N ALA A 17 1.95 5.94 -6.74
CA ALA A 17 1.57 5.91 -8.16
C ALA A 17 2.65 5.24 -9.04
N ARG A 18 3.94 5.48 -8.77
CA ARG A 18 5.04 4.78 -9.45
C ARG A 18 5.10 3.30 -9.11
N GLU A 19 4.86 2.93 -7.85
CA GLU A 19 4.79 1.52 -7.44
C GLU A 19 3.62 0.81 -8.15
N LEU A 20 2.47 1.47 -8.25
CA LEU A 20 1.29 0.95 -8.97
C LEU A 20 1.59 0.71 -10.46
N GLU A 21 2.27 1.63 -11.14
CA GLU A 21 2.71 1.42 -12.52
C GLU A 21 3.71 0.26 -12.64
N ARG A 22 4.65 0.12 -11.70
CA ARG A 22 5.57 -1.02 -11.67
C ARG A 22 4.81 -2.34 -11.52
N TRP A 23 3.80 -2.39 -10.66
CA TRP A 23 2.97 -3.57 -10.46
C TRP A 23 2.17 -3.95 -11.72
N LYS A 24 1.61 -2.96 -12.43
CA LYS A 24 0.94 -3.20 -13.72
C LYS A 24 1.87 -3.84 -14.75
N GLN A 25 3.12 -3.36 -14.82
CA GLN A 25 4.12 -3.87 -15.77
C GLN A 25 4.61 -5.29 -15.44
N ASP A 26 4.62 -5.65 -14.15
CA ASP A 26 5.02 -6.97 -13.68
C ASP A 26 4.02 -8.08 -14.05
N GLY A 27 2.75 -7.72 -14.32
CA GLY A 27 1.74 -8.62 -14.90
C GLY A 27 1.15 -9.66 -13.93
N ARG A 28 1.64 -9.74 -12.70
CA ARG A 28 1.05 -10.57 -11.62
C ARG A 28 -0.02 -9.79 -10.87
N ASP A 29 -0.95 -10.51 -10.27
CA ASP A 29 -1.83 -9.93 -9.26
C ASP A 29 -1.03 -9.52 -8.01
N VAL A 30 -1.39 -8.36 -7.44
CA VAL A 30 -0.79 -7.87 -6.20
C VAL A 30 -1.70 -8.13 -5.02
N SER A 31 -1.25 -8.97 -4.09
CA SER A 31 -1.90 -9.16 -2.79
C SER A 31 -1.33 -8.19 -1.76
N LEU A 32 -2.20 -7.34 -1.20
CA LEU A 32 -1.91 -6.42 -0.09
C LEU A 32 -2.31 -7.09 1.23
N LEU A 33 -1.33 -7.37 2.08
CA LEU A 33 -1.55 -8.06 3.35
C LEU A 33 -1.66 -7.04 4.48
N VAL A 34 -2.81 -7.05 5.15
CA VAL A 34 -3.06 -6.22 6.32
C VAL A 34 -3.26 -7.12 7.54
N GLY A 35 -2.38 -6.97 8.54
CA GLY A 35 -2.37 -7.78 9.76
C GLY A 35 -3.56 -7.50 10.69
N GLY A 36 -3.75 -8.41 11.65
CA GLY A 36 -4.70 -8.22 12.75
C GLY A 36 -4.14 -7.30 13.86
N PRO A 37 -4.76 -7.28 15.05
CA PRO A 37 -4.27 -6.51 16.20
C PRO A 37 -2.81 -6.80 16.59
N GLU A 38 -2.37 -8.04 16.40
CA GLU A 38 -1.02 -8.53 16.70
C GLU A 38 -0.05 -8.35 15.52
N GLY A 39 -0.52 -7.76 14.41
CA GLY A 39 0.25 -7.52 13.20
C GLY A 39 0.32 -8.73 12.26
N LEU A 40 1.39 -8.76 11.46
CA LEU A 40 1.66 -9.82 10.49
C LEU A 40 2.57 -10.90 11.08
N SER A 41 2.28 -12.16 10.76
CA SER A 41 3.12 -13.29 11.19
C SER A 41 4.55 -13.17 10.60
N PRO A 42 5.57 -13.77 11.24
CA PRO A 42 6.92 -13.79 10.70
C PRO A 42 7.00 -14.35 9.27
N ALA A 43 6.19 -15.37 8.95
CA ALA A 43 6.13 -15.95 7.62
C ALA A 43 5.59 -14.96 6.57
N CYS A 44 4.56 -14.19 6.90
CA CYS A 44 4.03 -13.15 6.02
C CYS A 44 5.08 -12.06 5.75
N LYS A 45 5.83 -11.63 6.78
CA LYS A 45 6.89 -10.64 6.64
C LYS A 45 8.04 -11.15 5.76
N ALA A 46 8.43 -12.42 5.92
CA ALA A 46 9.48 -13.04 5.12
C ALA A 46 9.09 -13.23 3.65
N ALA A 47 7.80 -13.47 3.37
CA ALA A 47 7.29 -13.64 2.00
C ALA A 47 7.03 -12.31 1.26
N ALA A 48 7.16 -11.17 1.94
CA ALA A 48 6.89 -9.86 1.37
C ALA A 48 7.99 -9.46 0.38
N GLU A 49 7.61 -9.19 -0.88
CA GLU A 49 8.53 -8.59 -1.86
C GLU A 49 8.74 -7.11 -1.56
N GLN A 50 7.71 -6.47 -0.98
CA GLN A 50 7.74 -5.07 -0.55
C GLN A 50 6.94 -4.91 0.74
N SER A 51 7.30 -3.90 1.53
CA SER A 51 6.54 -3.48 2.71
C SER A 51 6.29 -1.98 2.66
N TRP A 52 5.05 -1.59 2.98
CA TRP A 52 4.56 -0.22 2.92
C TRP A 52 4.07 0.22 4.30
N SER A 53 4.53 1.40 4.73
CA SER A 53 4.07 2.07 5.93
C SER A 53 3.15 3.24 5.58
N LEU A 54 1.93 3.22 6.11
CA LEU A 54 0.95 4.31 5.96
C LEU A 54 1.21 5.47 6.92
N SER A 55 1.85 5.19 8.06
CA SER A 55 2.08 6.15 9.12
C SER A 55 3.07 5.57 10.13
N THR A 56 3.73 6.46 10.88
CA THR A 56 4.45 6.10 12.10
C THR A 56 3.51 5.78 13.27
N LEU A 57 2.23 6.11 13.15
CA LEU A 57 1.20 5.78 14.13
C LEU A 57 0.75 4.32 14.02
N THR A 58 0.41 3.73 15.17
CA THR A 58 -0.31 2.45 15.21
C THR A 58 -1.78 2.68 14.82
N LEU A 59 -2.13 2.32 13.59
CA LEU A 59 -3.49 2.48 13.07
C LEU A 59 -4.34 1.22 13.33
N PRO A 60 -5.62 1.37 13.68
CA PRO A 60 -6.52 0.22 13.81
C PRO A 60 -6.77 -0.41 12.43
N HIS A 61 -6.70 -1.74 12.35
CA HIS A 61 -6.85 -2.50 11.09
C HIS A 61 -8.06 -2.10 10.22
N PRO A 62 -9.27 -1.84 10.76
CA PRO A 62 -10.38 -1.36 9.95
C PRO A 62 -10.07 -0.06 9.20
N LEU A 63 -9.38 0.88 9.84
CA LEU A 63 -8.99 2.14 9.22
C LEU A 63 -7.89 1.94 8.18
N VAL A 64 -6.94 1.04 8.43
CA VAL A 64 -5.90 0.68 7.46
C VAL A 64 -6.52 0.22 6.14
N ARG A 65 -7.56 -0.62 6.17
CA ARG A 65 -8.26 -1.07 4.95
C ARG A 65 -8.83 0.08 4.14
N VAL A 66 -9.47 1.04 4.80
CA VAL A 66 -10.05 2.23 4.14
C VAL A 66 -8.95 3.10 3.55
N LEU A 67 -7.88 3.36 4.31
CA LEU A 67 -6.75 4.17 3.86
C LEU A 67 -6.04 3.53 2.67
N VAL A 68 -5.83 2.21 2.67
CA VAL A 68 -5.24 1.49 1.53
C VAL A 68 -6.10 1.65 0.29
N ALA A 69 -7.42 1.45 0.40
CA ALA A 69 -8.33 1.57 -0.73
C ALA A 69 -8.34 3.00 -1.31
N GLU A 70 -8.44 4.01 -0.45
CA GLU A 70 -8.45 5.42 -0.86
C GLU A 70 -7.12 5.83 -1.50
N SER A 71 -5.99 5.49 -0.87
CA SER A 71 -4.67 5.90 -1.38
C SER A 71 -4.30 5.19 -2.67
N LEU A 72 -4.71 3.93 -2.86
CA LEU A 72 -4.58 3.25 -4.16
C LEU A 72 -5.48 3.87 -5.23
N TYR A 73 -6.71 4.25 -4.88
CA TYR A 73 -7.59 4.98 -5.81
C TYR A 73 -6.98 6.33 -6.19
N ARG A 74 -6.40 7.05 -5.23
CA ARG A 74 -5.66 8.30 -5.48
C ARG A 74 -4.45 8.08 -6.38
N ALA A 75 -3.62 7.07 -6.10
CA ALA A 75 -2.48 6.71 -6.92
C ALA A 75 -2.92 6.34 -8.35
N TRP A 76 -3.97 5.52 -8.49
CA TRP A 76 -4.57 5.19 -9.77
C TRP A 76 -5.02 6.45 -10.52
N SER A 77 -5.69 7.39 -9.84
CA SER A 77 -6.18 8.61 -10.47
C SER A 77 -5.04 9.45 -11.07
N ILE A 78 -3.85 9.44 -10.45
CA ILE A 78 -2.65 10.06 -11.03
C ILE A 78 -2.22 9.32 -12.29
N THR A 79 -2.14 7.99 -12.24
CA THR A 79 -1.69 7.18 -13.41
C THR A 79 -2.58 7.33 -14.63
N THR A 80 -3.87 7.63 -14.44
CA THR A 80 -4.83 7.81 -15.53
C THR A 80 -5.13 9.28 -15.85
N ASN A 81 -4.39 10.22 -15.25
CA ASN A 81 -4.63 11.67 -15.37
C ASN A 81 -6.09 12.07 -15.05
N HIS A 82 -6.68 11.42 -14.05
CA HIS A 82 -8.05 11.67 -13.59
C HIS A 82 -8.07 12.84 -12.58
N PRO A 83 -9.05 13.76 -12.63
CA PRO A 83 -9.06 15.02 -11.85
C PRO A 83 -9.31 14.85 -10.34
N TYR A 84 -9.31 13.61 -9.83
CA TYR A 84 -9.52 13.35 -8.41
C TYR A 84 -8.32 13.79 -7.57
N HIS A 85 -7.11 13.58 -8.10
CA HIS A 85 -5.93 14.19 -7.54
C HIS A 85 -5.89 15.66 -7.93
N ARG A 86 -6.06 16.53 -6.93
CA ARG A 86 -5.75 17.95 -7.02
C ARG A 86 -4.50 18.16 -6.18
N GLU A 87 -3.42 18.61 -6.82
CA GLU A 87 -2.22 19.11 -6.11
C GLU A 87 -2.57 20.33 -5.25
#